data_AF-A0A2N1W4Y4-F1
#
_entry.id   AF-A0A2N1W4Y4-F1
#
_cell.length_a   1.000
_cell.length_b   1.000
_cell.length_c   1.000
_cell.angle_alpha   90.00
_cell.angle_beta   90.00
_cell.angle_gamma   90.00
#
_symmetry.space_group_name_H-M   'P 1'
#
loop_
_entity.id
_entity.type
_entity.pdbx_description
1 polymer ?
#
loop_
_entity_poly.entity_id
_entity_poly.type
_entity_poly.pdbx_seq_one_letter_code
_entity_poly.pdbx_strand_id
1 'polypeptide(L)'
;MKRRLKLSQKLFYSAVIVITIIAGIFAWKKGAAAPVAKAAHSVQEKTGDFVFYTTDTAKSIKHLFNAGKNIQYLTQKNMALDMENQSLRAELARLGRLKSLNDNEAYGKRVRTPANAISTGSGFIQFYALDKGSNDGVEEGDGVFAPGGVLGRVSSVGASTCMVQLLTDVKSSISARVERSGVAGILIGAGNNICELKYVPKEEDVQLGDIILTSELGASFPAGIKIGEVIAVDKKSNNLSLVVRIKPYVNTNTVREVLVVRKK
;
A
#
# COMPACT_ATOMS: atom_id res chain seq x y z
N MET A 1 -40.84 10.70 33.26
CA MET A 1 -40.09 11.83 33.88
C MET A 1 -40.11 11.78 35.43
N LYS A 2 -39.67 10.67 36.08
CA LYS A 2 -39.79 10.48 37.55
C LYS A 2 -38.51 9.93 38.25
N ARG A 3 -37.32 10.09 37.64
CA ARG A 3 -36.06 9.54 38.19
C ARG A 3 -35.06 10.56 38.78
N ARG A 4 -35.27 11.88 38.62
CA ARG A 4 -34.35 12.91 39.14
C ARG A 4 -34.62 13.35 40.60
N LEU A 5 -35.78 13.04 41.20
CA LEU A 5 -36.09 13.43 42.58
C LEU A 5 -35.41 12.59 43.68
N LYS A 6 -34.93 11.38 43.38
CA LYS A 6 -34.34 10.50 44.42
C LYS A 6 -32.88 10.85 44.77
N LEU A 7 -32.15 11.55 43.90
CA LEU A 7 -30.73 11.86 44.12
C LEU A 7 -30.55 13.05 45.07
N SER A 8 -31.38 14.09 44.92
CA SER A 8 -31.44 15.24 45.83
C SER A 8 -31.85 14.83 47.24
N GLN A 9 -32.84 13.95 47.38
CA GLN A 9 -33.24 13.41 48.69
C GLN A 9 -32.11 12.60 49.34
N LYS A 10 -31.41 11.73 48.58
CA LYS A 10 -30.28 10.96 49.11
C LYS A 10 -29.12 11.85 49.57
N LEU A 11 -28.80 12.91 48.80
CA LEU A 11 -27.79 13.91 49.17
C LEU A 11 -28.20 14.71 50.42
N PHE A 12 -29.48 15.06 50.52
CA PHE A 12 -30.05 15.74 51.69
C PHE A 12 -29.95 14.87 52.95
N TYR A 13 -30.35 13.60 52.88
CA TYR A 13 -30.21 12.68 54.02
C TYR A 13 -28.74 12.42 54.39
N SER A 14 -27.82 12.30 53.42
CA SER A 14 -26.39 12.16 53.74
C SER A 14 -25.80 13.41 54.41
N ALA A 15 -26.24 14.61 54.01
CA ALA A 15 -25.79 15.85 54.62
C ALA A 15 -26.33 16.01 56.05
N VAL A 16 -27.60 15.65 56.28
CA VAL A 16 -28.21 15.65 57.63
C VAL A 16 -27.47 14.69 58.56
N ILE A 17 -27.11 13.49 58.08
CA ILE A 17 -26.34 12.52 58.88
C ILE A 17 -24.97 13.07 59.27
N VAL A 18 -24.23 13.68 58.33
CA VAL A 18 -22.91 14.28 58.61
C VAL A 18 -23.03 15.43 59.61
N ILE A 19 -24.05 16.30 59.47
CA ILE A 19 -24.31 17.41 60.41
C ILE A 19 -24.65 16.88 61.81
N THR A 20 -25.46 15.81 61.92
CA THR A 20 -25.78 15.20 63.22
C THR A 20 -24.57 14.54 63.88
N ILE A 21 -23.65 13.97 63.10
CA ILE A 21 -22.40 13.40 63.61
C ILE A 21 -21.49 14.53 64.13
N ILE A 22 -21.33 15.62 63.39
CA ILE A 22 -20.55 16.79 63.81
C ILE A 22 -21.15 17.42 65.08
N ALA A 23 -22.48 17.54 65.15
CA ALA A 23 -23.19 18.03 66.33
C ALA A 23 -23.01 17.10 67.55
N GLY A 24 -23.01 15.78 67.34
CA GLY A 24 -22.74 14.78 68.37
C GLY A 24 -21.32 14.87 68.92
N ILE A 25 -20.31 15.05 68.05
CA ILE A 25 -18.90 15.26 68.44
C ILE A 25 -18.76 16.57 69.24
N PHE A 26 -19.48 17.62 68.85
CA PHE A 26 -19.48 18.90 69.57
C PHE A 26 -20.16 18.81 70.94
N ALA A 27 -21.25 18.05 71.06
CA ALA A 27 -21.93 17.78 72.32
C ALA A 27 -21.08 16.94 73.29
N TRP A 28 -20.26 16.02 72.76
CA TRP A 28 -19.31 15.22 73.55
C TRP A 28 -18.25 16.09 74.25
N LYS A 29 -17.80 17.16 73.58
CA LYS A 29 -16.87 18.16 74.13
C LYS A 29 -17.46 18.98 75.31
N LYS A 30 -18.78 18.93 75.53
CA LYS A 30 -19.50 19.64 76.61
C LYS A 30 -19.97 18.76 77.78
N GLY A 31 -19.57 17.49 77.85
CA GLY A 31 -19.72 16.69 79.07
C GLY A 31 -21.14 16.20 79.42
N ALA A 32 -22.01 15.96 78.43
CA ALA A 32 -23.29 15.29 78.66
C ALA A 32 -23.13 13.75 78.63
N ALA A 33 -23.33 13.10 79.77
CA ALA A 33 -23.10 11.67 80.00
C ALA A 33 -24.27 10.76 79.61
N ALA A 34 -23.92 9.52 79.20
CA ALA A 34 -24.65 8.24 79.23
C ALA A 34 -25.53 7.75 78.05
N PRO A 35 -26.54 8.45 77.48
CA PRO A 35 -27.34 7.88 76.38
C PRO A 35 -26.64 7.92 75.00
N VAL A 36 -25.77 8.90 74.78
CA VAL A 36 -25.11 9.16 73.48
C VAL A 36 -24.02 8.13 73.17
N ALA A 37 -23.38 7.57 74.20
CA ALA A 37 -22.33 6.56 74.06
C ALA A 37 -22.87 5.21 73.53
N LYS A 38 -24.07 4.80 73.95
CA LYS A 38 -24.73 3.59 73.42
C LYS A 38 -25.22 3.78 71.99
N ALA A 39 -25.71 4.98 71.65
CA ALA A 39 -26.05 5.33 70.28
C ALA A 39 -24.81 5.34 69.37
N ALA A 40 -23.69 5.87 69.84
CA ALA A 40 -22.42 5.89 69.10
C ALA A 40 -21.91 4.48 68.75
N HIS A 41 -21.99 3.51 69.68
CA HIS A 41 -21.61 2.12 69.40
C HIS A 41 -22.47 1.47 68.31
N SER A 42 -23.79 1.71 68.29
CA SER A 42 -24.69 1.17 67.24
C SER A 42 -24.50 1.83 65.86
N VAL A 43 -24.04 3.08 65.84
CA VAL A 43 -23.67 3.79 64.62
C VAL A 43 -22.32 3.28 64.11
N GLN A 44 -21.39 2.92 64.99
CA GLN A 44 -20.04 2.45 64.64
C GLN A 44 -20.04 1.09 63.91
N GLU A 45 -20.90 0.15 64.29
CA GLU A 45 -21.07 -1.13 63.55
C GLU A 45 -21.65 -0.92 62.14
N LYS A 46 -22.63 -0.01 61.98
CA LYS A 46 -23.24 0.27 60.67
C LYS A 46 -22.48 1.27 59.80
N THR A 47 -21.60 2.08 60.40
CA THR A 47 -20.71 2.99 59.67
C THR A 47 -19.42 2.30 59.24
N GLY A 48 -18.94 1.28 59.95
CA GLY A 48 -17.84 0.41 59.51
C GLY A 48 -18.10 -0.17 58.11
N ASP A 49 -19.28 -0.75 57.91
CA ASP A 49 -19.67 -1.36 56.62
C ASP A 49 -19.88 -0.33 55.50
N PHE A 50 -20.38 0.88 55.83
CA PHE A 50 -20.61 1.94 54.85
C PHE A 50 -19.30 2.64 54.43
N VAL A 51 -18.35 2.78 55.36
CA VAL A 51 -17.00 3.32 55.09
C VAL A 51 -16.16 2.30 54.30
N PHE A 52 -16.38 1.00 54.50
CA PHE A 52 -15.77 -0.05 53.67
C PHE A 52 -16.32 -0.06 52.25
N TYR A 53 -17.64 0.03 52.07
CA TYR A 53 -18.26 0.10 50.74
C TYR A 53 -17.76 1.30 49.93
N THR A 54 -17.50 2.45 50.56
CA THR A 54 -17.05 3.65 49.85
C THR A 54 -15.56 3.63 49.50
N THR A 55 -14.70 3.05 50.35
CA THR A 55 -13.26 2.93 50.09
C THR A 55 -12.93 1.84 49.06
N ASP A 56 -13.67 0.73 49.05
CA ASP A 56 -13.46 -0.37 48.11
C ASP A 56 -14.02 -0.08 46.70
N THR A 57 -15.13 0.66 46.63
CA THR A 57 -15.66 1.18 45.35
C THR A 57 -14.73 2.24 44.76
N ALA A 58 -14.12 3.10 45.60
CA ALA A 58 -13.15 4.11 45.14
C ALA A 58 -11.84 3.48 44.62
N LYS A 59 -11.35 2.41 45.27
CA LYS A 59 -10.22 1.61 44.75
C LYS A 59 -10.58 0.97 43.42
N SER A 60 -11.76 0.35 43.33
CA SER A 60 -12.25 -0.27 42.09
C SER A 60 -12.39 0.72 40.93
N ILE A 61 -12.89 1.93 41.18
CA ILE A 61 -12.96 3.01 40.18
C ILE A 61 -11.55 3.46 39.75
N LYS A 62 -10.60 3.60 40.67
CA LYS A 62 -9.19 3.91 40.31
C LYS A 62 -8.56 2.79 39.47
N HIS A 63 -8.82 1.53 39.79
CA HIS A 63 -8.34 0.39 39.01
C HIS A 63 -8.96 0.35 37.61
N LEU A 64 -10.26 0.61 37.47
CA LEU A 64 -10.95 0.71 36.18
C LEU A 64 -10.47 1.90 35.34
N PHE A 65 -10.20 3.05 35.98
CA PHE A 65 -9.67 4.23 35.30
C PHE A 65 -8.23 4.01 34.79
N ASN A 66 -7.38 3.37 35.61
CA ASN A 66 -6.03 2.99 35.19
C ASN A 66 -6.05 1.89 34.12
N ALA A 67 -6.98 0.92 34.21
CA ALA A 67 -7.19 -0.10 33.18
C ALA A 67 -7.65 0.52 31.86
N GLY A 68 -8.58 1.48 31.89
CA GLY A 68 -9.01 2.23 30.70
C GLY A 68 -7.87 3.01 30.04
N LYS A 69 -7.01 3.66 30.83
CA LYS A 69 -5.80 4.33 30.32
C LYS A 69 -4.82 3.36 29.69
N ASN A 70 -4.61 2.20 30.30
CA ASN A 70 -3.74 1.15 29.75
C ASN A 70 -4.31 0.56 28.46
N ILE A 71 -5.62 0.33 28.38
CA ILE A 71 -6.30 -0.14 27.16
C ILE A 71 -6.18 0.89 26.03
N GLN A 72 -6.35 2.17 26.33
CA GLN A 72 -6.20 3.24 25.33
C GLN A 72 -4.75 3.34 24.83
N TYR A 73 -3.78 3.32 25.75
CA TYR A 73 -2.35 3.32 25.42
C TYR A 73 -1.95 2.10 24.58
N LEU A 74 -2.37 0.90 24.99
CA LEU A 74 -2.09 -0.34 24.26
C LEU A 74 -2.74 -0.36 22.88
N THR A 75 -3.97 0.16 22.76
CA THR A 75 -4.64 0.31 21.45
C THR A 75 -3.87 1.26 20.54
N GLN A 76 -3.44 2.42 21.05
CA GLN A 76 -2.62 3.37 20.28
C GLN A 76 -1.28 2.76 19.86
N LYS A 77 -0.62 2.03 20.76
CA LYS A 77 0.64 1.34 20.47
C LYS A 77 0.48 0.24 19.43
N ASN A 78 -0.58 -0.56 19.50
CA ASN A 78 -0.88 -1.57 18.49
C ASN A 78 -1.16 -0.93 17.13
N MET A 79 -1.94 0.15 17.07
CA MET A 79 -2.16 0.89 15.82
C MET A 79 -0.85 1.43 15.23
N ALA A 80 0.03 1.99 16.05
CA ALA A 80 1.33 2.47 15.60
C ALA A 80 2.23 1.33 15.08
N LEU A 81 2.27 0.21 15.81
CA LEU A 81 3.01 -0.99 15.40
C LEU A 81 2.43 -1.63 14.14
N ASP A 82 1.12 -1.59 13.95
CA ASP A 82 0.46 -2.08 12.75
C ASP A 82 0.81 -1.19 11.54
N MET A 83 0.83 0.13 11.71
CA MET A 83 1.28 1.07 10.68
C MET A 83 2.75 0.86 10.31
N GLU A 84 3.63 0.67 11.30
CA GLU A 84 5.05 0.37 11.08
C GLU A 84 5.26 -0.97 10.37
N ASN A 85 4.54 -2.02 10.79
CA ASN A 85 4.58 -3.31 10.09
C ASN A 85 4.12 -3.20 8.64
N GLN A 86 3.08 -2.41 8.37
CA GLN A 86 2.60 -2.17 7.02
C GLN A 86 3.64 -1.43 6.17
N SER A 87 4.30 -0.39 6.71
CA SER A 87 5.32 0.36 6.00
C SER A 87 6.56 -0.49 5.70
N LEU A 88 7.02 -1.27 6.67
CA LEU A 88 8.15 -2.20 6.50
C LEU A 88 7.85 -3.28 5.46
N ARG A 89 6.63 -3.84 5.46
CA ARG A 89 6.20 -4.80 4.44
C ARG A 89 6.16 -4.19 3.05
N ALA A 90 5.69 -2.95 2.92
CA ALA A 90 5.67 -2.24 1.65
C ALA A 90 7.09 -1.99 1.12
N GLU A 91 8.04 -1.63 2.00
CA GLU A 91 9.43 -1.40 1.64
C GLU A 91 10.15 -2.70 1.27
N LEU A 92 9.92 -3.81 2.00
CA LEU A 92 10.46 -5.12 1.61
C LEU A 92 9.95 -5.55 0.23
N ALA A 93 8.66 -5.35 -0.05
CA ALA A 93 8.10 -5.64 -1.37
C ALA A 93 8.72 -4.75 -2.46
N ARG A 94 9.03 -3.49 -2.12
CA ARG A 94 9.70 -2.53 -3.00
C ARG A 94 11.10 -2.98 -3.37
N LEU A 95 11.93 -3.28 -2.37
CA LEU A 95 13.29 -3.76 -2.57
C LEU A 95 13.32 -5.07 -3.35
N GLY A 96 12.37 -5.97 -3.08
CA GLY A 96 12.19 -7.20 -3.85
C GLY A 96 11.94 -6.96 -5.34
N ARG A 97 11.06 -6.01 -5.69
CA ARG A 97 10.80 -5.65 -7.09
C ARG A 97 12.03 -5.05 -7.76
N LEU A 98 12.70 -4.08 -7.13
CA LEU A 98 13.90 -3.46 -7.69
C LEU A 98 15.02 -4.47 -7.92
N LYS A 99 15.21 -5.40 -6.98
CA LYS A 99 16.17 -6.49 -7.13
C LYS A 99 15.82 -7.39 -8.32
N SER A 100 14.57 -7.86 -8.41
CA SER A 100 14.12 -8.68 -9.54
C SER A 100 14.27 -7.98 -10.90
N LEU A 101 14.11 -6.66 -10.91
CA LEU A 101 14.25 -5.85 -12.12
C LEU A 101 15.70 -5.68 -12.52
N ASN A 102 16.65 -5.65 -11.58
CA ASN A 102 18.07 -5.51 -11.89
C ASN A 102 18.75 -6.86 -12.22
N ASP A 103 18.24 -7.98 -11.72
CA ASP A 103 18.89 -9.30 -11.79
C ASP A 103 18.69 -10.04 -13.14
N ASN A 104 18.24 -9.35 -14.21
CA ASN A 104 18.05 -9.99 -15.51
C ASN A 104 19.36 -10.04 -16.31
N GLU A 105 19.86 -11.25 -16.58
CA GLU A 105 21.09 -11.51 -17.32
C GLU A 105 21.09 -10.95 -18.75
N ALA A 106 19.90 -10.84 -19.38
CA ALA A 106 19.75 -10.33 -20.74
C ALA A 106 20.25 -8.88 -20.90
N TYR A 107 20.30 -8.10 -19.81
CA TYR A 107 20.86 -6.75 -19.85
C TYR A 107 22.37 -6.75 -20.11
N GLY A 108 23.09 -7.81 -19.75
CA GLY A 108 24.54 -7.91 -19.90
C GLY A 108 25.27 -6.77 -19.19
N LYS A 109 26.30 -6.21 -19.84
CA LYS A 109 27.15 -5.11 -19.32
C LYS A 109 26.58 -3.70 -19.56
N ARG A 110 25.31 -3.58 -19.98
CA ARG A 110 24.70 -2.27 -20.26
C ARG A 110 24.57 -1.43 -18.99
N VAL A 111 24.67 -0.11 -19.14
CA VAL A 111 24.38 0.84 -18.05
C VAL A 111 22.90 0.74 -17.69
N ARG A 112 22.61 0.71 -16.39
CA ARG A 112 21.28 0.53 -15.82
C ARG A 112 21.01 1.67 -14.86
N THR A 113 19.95 2.42 -15.10
CA THR A 113 19.57 3.58 -14.29
C THR A 113 18.18 3.33 -13.71
N PRO A 114 18.06 3.03 -12.40
CA PRO A 114 16.78 2.95 -11.73
C PRO A 114 16.08 4.30 -11.74
N ALA A 115 14.79 4.31 -12.07
CA ALA A 115 13.98 5.52 -12.15
C ALA A 115 12.57 5.28 -11.61
N ASN A 116 11.89 6.36 -11.23
CA ASN A 116 10.49 6.35 -10.82
C ASN A 116 9.64 7.08 -11.87
N ALA A 117 8.45 6.54 -12.12
CA ALA A 117 7.41 7.22 -12.87
C ALA A 117 6.83 8.37 -12.04
N ILE A 118 6.98 9.60 -12.53
CA ILE A 118 6.48 10.82 -11.87
C ILE A 118 5.18 11.34 -12.49
N SER A 119 4.88 10.97 -13.73
CA SER A 119 3.64 11.31 -14.41
C SER A 119 3.29 10.29 -15.47
N THR A 120 1.99 10.08 -15.69
CA THR A 120 1.45 9.15 -16.67
C THR A 120 0.35 9.82 -17.48
N GLY A 121 0.49 9.84 -18.81
CA GLY A 121 -0.59 10.21 -19.72
C GLY A 121 -1.47 9.00 -20.04
N SER A 122 -2.79 9.14 -19.89
CA SER A 122 -3.78 8.12 -20.26
C SER A 122 -4.65 8.59 -21.44
N GLY A 123 -5.15 7.66 -22.25
CA GLY A 123 -6.05 7.95 -23.37
C GLY A 123 -5.32 7.93 -24.73
N PHE A 124 -5.53 8.96 -25.55
CA PHE A 124 -4.95 9.04 -26.91
C PHE A 124 -3.43 9.26 -26.93
N ILE A 125 -2.89 9.88 -25.88
CA ILE A 125 -1.44 10.09 -25.71
C ILE A 125 -0.99 9.28 -24.50
N GLN A 126 -0.28 8.18 -24.76
CA GLN A 126 0.24 7.30 -23.72
C GLN A 126 1.73 7.58 -23.51
N PHE A 127 2.07 8.23 -22.39
CA PHE A 127 3.46 8.52 -22.05
C PHE A 127 3.72 8.32 -20.57
N TYR A 128 4.97 8.03 -20.24
CA TYR A 128 5.49 8.07 -18.88
C TYR A 128 6.58 9.13 -18.80
N ALA A 129 6.51 9.98 -17.78
CA ALA A 129 7.63 10.83 -17.41
C ALA A 129 8.40 10.17 -16.26
N LEU A 130 9.73 10.10 -16.38
CA LEU A 130 10.60 9.54 -15.35
C LEU A 130 11.42 10.63 -14.66
N ASP A 131 11.78 10.42 -13.40
CA ASP A 131 12.63 11.29 -12.57
C ASP A 131 14.14 11.19 -12.88
N LYS A 132 14.47 10.82 -14.12
CA LYS A 132 15.84 10.66 -14.62
C LYS A 132 15.99 11.32 -15.98
N GLY A 133 17.10 12.00 -16.18
CA GLY A 133 17.41 12.72 -17.42
C GLY A 133 18.84 12.51 -17.89
N SER A 134 19.33 13.41 -18.73
CA SER A 134 20.69 13.35 -19.27
C SER A 134 21.77 13.46 -18.18
N ASN A 135 21.49 14.17 -17.08
CA ASN A 135 22.39 14.25 -15.92
C ASN A 135 22.57 12.89 -15.22
N ASP A 136 21.62 11.97 -15.37
CA ASP A 136 21.69 10.59 -14.87
C ASP A 136 22.18 9.60 -15.94
N GLY A 137 22.63 10.09 -17.10
CA GLY A 137 23.09 9.29 -18.22
C GLY A 137 21.96 8.59 -19.00
N VAL A 138 20.74 9.13 -19.00
CA VAL A 138 19.67 8.62 -19.88
C VAL A 138 19.81 9.20 -21.28
N GLU A 139 19.61 8.38 -22.32
CA GLU A 139 19.65 8.81 -23.72
C GLU A 139 18.36 8.43 -24.47
N GLU A 140 18.07 9.18 -25.54
CA GLU A 140 16.95 8.85 -26.42
C GLU A 140 17.14 7.48 -27.07
N GLY A 141 16.08 6.68 -27.06
CA GLY A 141 16.08 5.31 -27.56
C GLY A 141 16.54 4.26 -26.55
N ASP A 142 16.88 4.63 -25.32
CA ASP A 142 17.13 3.67 -24.24
C ASP A 142 15.88 2.85 -23.93
N GLY A 143 16.08 1.56 -23.64
CA GLY A 143 14.99 0.65 -23.30
C GLY A 143 14.52 0.88 -21.86
N VAL A 144 13.21 0.88 -21.65
CA VAL A 144 12.61 1.04 -20.32
C VAL A 144 11.88 -0.24 -19.93
N PHE A 145 12.20 -0.77 -18.76
CA PHE A 145 11.72 -2.05 -18.26
C PHE A 145 11.02 -1.87 -16.92
N ALA A 146 9.99 -2.68 -16.71
CA ALA A 146 9.27 -2.79 -15.45
C ALA A 146 9.30 -4.25 -14.98
N PRO A 147 8.96 -4.55 -13.72
CA PRO A 147 8.83 -5.92 -13.27
C PRO A 147 7.89 -6.71 -14.20
N GLY A 148 8.41 -7.78 -14.80
CA GLY A 148 7.67 -8.63 -15.76
C GLY A 148 8.03 -8.42 -17.23
N GLY A 149 8.70 -7.32 -17.63
CA GLY A 149 9.12 -7.15 -19.02
C GLY A 149 9.34 -5.73 -19.52
N VAL A 150 9.15 -5.56 -20.83
CA VAL A 150 9.32 -4.28 -21.53
C VAL A 150 8.17 -3.32 -21.21
N LEU A 151 8.50 -2.08 -20.82
CA LEU A 151 7.54 -0.99 -20.69
C LEU A 151 7.49 -0.14 -21.96
N GLY A 152 8.65 0.16 -22.56
CA GLY A 152 8.75 1.06 -23.70
C GLY A 152 10.18 1.51 -23.97
N ARG A 153 10.34 2.66 -24.63
CA ARG A 153 11.64 3.30 -24.90
C ARG A 153 11.60 4.78 -24.58
N VAL A 154 12.74 5.35 -24.24
CA VAL A 154 12.89 6.80 -24.05
C VAL A 154 12.68 7.51 -25.39
N SER A 155 11.72 8.43 -25.44
CA SER A 155 11.37 9.19 -26.64
C SER A 155 11.95 10.60 -26.67
N SER A 156 12.19 11.20 -25.49
CA SER A 156 12.84 12.49 -25.36
C SER A 156 13.49 12.62 -23.99
N VAL A 157 14.59 13.38 -23.91
CA VAL A 157 15.38 13.54 -22.70
C VAL A 157 15.56 15.02 -22.36
N GLY A 158 15.21 15.40 -21.14
CA GLY A 158 15.58 16.67 -20.52
C GLY A 158 16.73 16.49 -19.52
N ALA A 159 17.12 17.57 -18.84
CA ALA A 159 18.26 17.55 -17.92
C ALA A 159 18.07 16.59 -16.73
N SER A 160 16.89 16.61 -16.11
CA SER A 160 16.55 15.84 -14.90
C SER A 160 15.35 14.90 -15.08
N THR A 161 14.70 14.92 -16.25
CA THR A 161 13.54 14.09 -16.56
C THR A 161 13.61 13.60 -17.99
N CYS A 162 12.87 12.53 -18.30
CA CYS A 162 12.71 12.03 -19.65
C CYS A 162 11.29 11.56 -19.88
N MET A 163 10.89 11.46 -21.16
CA MET A 163 9.62 10.88 -21.57
C MET A 163 9.84 9.51 -22.19
N VAL A 164 8.89 8.61 -21.95
CA VAL A 164 8.89 7.24 -22.43
C VAL A 164 7.70 7.04 -23.36
N GLN A 165 7.99 6.57 -24.57
CA GLN A 165 7.01 6.02 -25.49
C GLN A 165 6.71 4.57 -25.09
N LEU A 166 5.46 4.30 -24.73
CA LEU A 166 5.04 2.98 -24.26
C LEU A 166 5.02 1.94 -25.37
N LEU A 167 5.21 0.67 -24.99
CA LEU A 167 5.06 -0.49 -25.88
C LEU A 167 3.69 -0.56 -26.56
N THR A 168 2.66 -0.12 -25.86
CA THR A 168 1.25 -0.20 -26.27
C THR A 168 0.82 0.97 -27.15
N ASP A 169 1.68 1.97 -27.34
CA ASP A 169 1.44 3.11 -28.23
C ASP A 169 1.49 2.66 -29.70
N VAL A 170 0.55 3.14 -30.52
CA VAL A 170 0.43 2.77 -31.95
C VAL A 170 1.62 3.19 -32.82
N LYS A 171 2.41 4.16 -32.36
CA LYS A 171 3.65 4.60 -32.99
C LYS A 171 4.87 3.84 -32.47
N SER A 172 4.67 2.95 -31.49
CA SER A 172 5.73 2.13 -30.92
C SER A 172 5.94 0.89 -31.76
N SER A 173 7.20 0.57 -32.02
CA SER A 173 7.59 -0.64 -32.75
C SER A 173 8.84 -1.26 -32.13
N ILE A 174 8.82 -2.58 -31.95
CA ILE A 174 9.92 -3.34 -31.38
C ILE A 174 10.12 -4.62 -32.20
N SER A 175 11.37 -4.93 -32.55
CA SER A 175 11.72 -6.22 -33.11
C SER A 175 11.53 -7.31 -32.05
N ALA A 176 10.65 -8.26 -32.32
CA ALA A 176 10.28 -9.31 -31.37
C ALA A 176 10.33 -10.69 -32.04
N ARG A 177 10.37 -11.74 -31.23
CA ARG A 177 10.30 -13.13 -31.69
C ARG A 177 9.46 -14.00 -30.77
N VAL A 178 8.89 -15.05 -31.33
CA VAL A 178 8.25 -16.12 -30.56
C VAL A 178 9.33 -16.97 -29.89
N GLU A 179 9.20 -17.22 -28.58
CA GLU A 179 10.19 -18.00 -27.81
C GLU A 179 10.30 -19.44 -28.32
N ARG A 180 9.17 -20.09 -28.59
CA ARG A 180 9.08 -21.50 -28.98
C ARG A 180 9.59 -21.76 -30.40
N SER A 181 9.08 -21.03 -31.38
CA SER A 181 9.36 -21.26 -32.80
C SER A 181 10.50 -20.40 -33.35
N GLY A 182 10.96 -19.39 -32.60
CA GLY A 182 11.99 -18.46 -33.05
C GLY A 182 11.53 -17.45 -34.12
N VAL A 183 10.27 -17.53 -34.53
CA VAL A 183 9.65 -16.68 -35.57
C VAL A 183 9.79 -15.22 -35.20
N ALA A 184 10.45 -14.44 -36.06
CA ALA A 184 10.66 -13.02 -35.88
C ALA A 184 9.53 -12.20 -36.52
N GLY A 185 9.26 -11.03 -35.93
CA GLY A 185 8.34 -10.04 -36.49
C GLY A 185 8.54 -8.68 -35.85
N ILE A 186 7.67 -7.73 -36.24
CA ILE A 186 7.65 -6.40 -35.63
C ILE A 186 6.41 -6.30 -34.75
N LEU A 187 6.64 -6.10 -33.45
CA LEU A 187 5.59 -5.86 -32.48
C LEU A 187 5.23 -4.39 -32.48
N ILE A 188 3.97 -4.08 -32.71
CA ILE A 188 3.41 -2.73 -32.76
C ILE A 188 2.35 -2.59 -31.68
N GLY A 189 2.31 -1.45 -30.99
CA GLY A 189 1.25 -1.18 -30.02
C GLY A 189 -0.12 -1.05 -30.69
N ALA A 190 -1.17 -1.52 -30.03
CA ALA A 190 -2.55 -1.42 -30.50
C ALA A 190 -3.46 -0.65 -29.53
N GLY A 191 -2.87 0.02 -28.52
CA GLY A 191 -3.59 0.64 -27.42
C GLY A 191 -4.19 -0.38 -26.44
N ASN A 192 -4.86 0.11 -25.40
CA ASN A 192 -5.61 -0.71 -24.42
C ASN A 192 -4.84 -1.92 -23.84
N ASN A 193 -3.53 -1.77 -23.64
CA ASN A 193 -2.65 -2.85 -23.18
C ASN A 193 -2.64 -4.09 -24.09
N ILE A 194 -2.75 -3.87 -25.41
CA ILE A 194 -2.64 -4.88 -26.46
C ILE A 194 -1.56 -4.47 -27.45
N CYS A 195 -0.85 -5.47 -27.97
CA CYS A 195 0.12 -5.32 -29.06
C CYS A 195 -0.21 -6.30 -30.18
N GLU A 196 0.28 -6.01 -31.38
CA GLU A 196 0.19 -6.89 -32.54
C GLU A 196 1.58 -7.22 -33.07
N LEU A 197 1.89 -8.50 -33.26
CA LEU A 197 3.06 -8.92 -34.01
C LEU A 197 2.68 -9.04 -35.48
N LYS A 198 3.36 -8.24 -36.31
CA LYS A 198 3.15 -8.13 -37.75
C LYS A 198 4.37 -8.61 -38.53
N TYR A 199 4.16 -8.77 -39.84
CA TYR A 199 5.16 -9.24 -40.80
C TYR A 199 5.61 -10.68 -40.56
N VAL A 200 4.74 -11.49 -39.98
CA VAL A 200 4.95 -12.93 -39.82
C VAL A 200 4.33 -13.65 -41.03
N PRO A 201 5.10 -14.43 -41.81
CA PRO A 201 4.57 -15.23 -42.92
C PRO A 201 3.47 -16.20 -42.47
N LYS A 202 2.55 -16.56 -43.36
CA LYS A 202 1.38 -17.40 -43.01
C LYS A 202 1.75 -18.85 -42.69
N GLU A 203 2.88 -19.29 -43.22
CA GLU A 203 3.44 -20.62 -43.07
C GLU A 203 4.11 -20.82 -41.71
N GLU A 204 4.42 -19.72 -41.01
CA GLU A 204 5.10 -19.77 -39.72
C GLU A 204 4.21 -20.30 -38.59
N ASP A 205 4.84 -21.01 -37.67
CA ASP A 205 4.17 -21.63 -36.54
C ASP A 205 4.07 -20.67 -35.35
N VAL A 206 2.92 -20.03 -35.21
CA VAL A 206 2.52 -19.23 -34.04
C VAL A 206 1.21 -19.77 -33.47
N GLN A 207 1.20 -19.99 -32.16
CA GLN A 207 0.10 -20.62 -31.42
C GLN A 207 -0.38 -19.72 -30.28
N LEU A 208 -1.62 -19.97 -29.84
CA LEU A 208 -2.17 -19.31 -28.65
C LEU A 208 -1.39 -19.77 -27.42
N GLY A 209 -1.02 -18.83 -26.56
CA GLY A 209 -0.17 -19.08 -25.39
C GLY A 209 1.33 -18.97 -25.64
N ASP A 210 1.76 -18.75 -26.89
CA ASP A 210 3.18 -18.56 -27.19
C ASP A 210 3.72 -17.29 -26.50
N ILE A 211 4.93 -17.41 -25.94
CA ILE A 211 5.63 -16.30 -25.28
C ILE A 211 6.39 -15.47 -26.32
N ILE A 212 6.31 -14.15 -26.18
CA ILE A 212 6.99 -13.20 -27.05
C ILE A 212 8.18 -12.57 -26.32
N LEU A 213 9.33 -12.57 -26.98
CA LEU A 213 10.58 -12.00 -26.48
C LEU A 213 11.06 -10.86 -27.39
N THR A 214 11.87 -9.95 -26.84
CA THR A 214 12.65 -9.00 -27.65
C THR A 214 13.66 -9.73 -28.52
N SER A 215 13.82 -9.27 -29.77
CA SER A 215 14.78 -9.79 -30.73
C SER A 215 16.10 -9.02 -30.69
N GLU A 216 17.17 -9.63 -31.18
CA GLU A 216 18.51 -9.00 -31.34
C GLU A 216 18.55 -7.96 -32.45
N LEU A 217 17.54 -7.95 -33.33
CA LEU A 217 17.47 -7.08 -34.50
C LEU A 217 17.15 -5.61 -34.15
N GLY A 218 16.79 -5.31 -32.90
CA GLY A 218 16.50 -3.94 -32.44
C GLY A 218 17.67 -3.34 -31.65
N ALA A 219 18.09 -2.12 -31.99
CA ALA A 219 19.17 -1.43 -31.27
C ALA A 219 18.80 -1.03 -29.83
N SER A 220 17.52 -0.73 -29.59
CA SER A 220 17.04 -0.20 -28.30
C SER A 220 16.87 -1.23 -27.18
N PHE A 221 16.73 -2.51 -27.52
CA PHE A 221 16.39 -3.54 -26.53
C PHE A 221 17.44 -4.67 -26.51
N PRO A 222 17.86 -5.14 -25.33
CA PRO A 222 18.53 -6.43 -25.23
C PRO A 222 17.59 -7.52 -25.72
N ALA A 223 18.13 -8.59 -26.30
CA ALA A 223 17.32 -9.73 -26.70
C ALA A 223 16.99 -10.64 -25.52
N GLY A 224 15.89 -11.38 -25.66
CA GLY A 224 15.46 -12.36 -24.66
C GLY A 224 14.66 -11.77 -23.51
N ILE A 225 14.22 -10.52 -23.59
CA ILE A 225 13.32 -9.92 -22.59
C ILE A 225 11.88 -10.30 -22.91
N LYS A 226 11.16 -10.82 -21.92
CA LYS A 226 9.74 -11.14 -22.04
C LYS A 226 8.91 -9.88 -22.30
N ILE A 227 8.01 -9.99 -23.27
CA ILE A 227 7.07 -8.93 -23.63
C ILE A 227 5.66 -9.32 -23.19
N GLY A 228 5.19 -10.49 -23.59
CA GLY A 228 3.82 -10.93 -23.35
C GLY A 228 3.52 -12.30 -23.93
N GLU A 229 2.22 -12.60 -24.01
CA GLU A 229 1.68 -13.89 -24.47
C GLU A 229 0.71 -13.68 -25.63
N VAL A 230 0.73 -14.60 -26.60
CA VAL A 230 -0.20 -14.62 -27.72
C VAL A 230 -1.60 -14.98 -27.24
N ILE A 231 -2.55 -14.07 -27.45
CA ILE A 231 -3.96 -14.26 -27.07
C ILE A 231 -4.87 -14.55 -28.27
N ALA A 232 -4.43 -14.24 -29.50
CA ALA A 232 -5.15 -14.59 -30.71
C ALA A 232 -4.22 -14.62 -31.92
N VAL A 233 -4.51 -15.51 -32.87
CA VAL A 233 -3.81 -15.61 -34.16
C VAL A 233 -4.85 -15.56 -35.27
N ASP A 234 -4.84 -14.49 -36.07
CA ASP A 234 -5.73 -14.37 -37.23
C ASP A 234 -5.03 -14.89 -38.49
N LYS A 235 -5.33 -16.15 -38.83
CA LYS A 235 -4.87 -16.81 -40.07
C LYS A 235 -5.80 -16.55 -41.27
N LYS A 236 -7.02 -16.07 -41.02
CA LYS A 236 -8.09 -15.96 -42.04
C LYS A 236 -8.16 -14.58 -42.69
N SER A 237 -7.43 -13.59 -42.17
CA SER A 237 -7.37 -12.27 -42.81
C SER A 237 -6.82 -12.36 -44.25
N ASN A 238 -7.37 -11.52 -45.14
CA ASN A 238 -6.92 -11.41 -46.53
C ASN A 238 -5.54 -10.73 -46.67
N ASN A 239 -4.84 -10.52 -45.56
CA ASN A 239 -3.51 -9.94 -45.51
C ASN A 239 -2.46 -10.94 -46.00
N LEU A 240 -1.30 -10.46 -46.46
CA LEU A 240 -0.16 -11.29 -46.82
C LEU A 240 0.60 -11.86 -45.61
N SER A 241 0.31 -11.39 -44.39
CA SER A 241 0.98 -11.82 -43.16
C SER A 241 -0.04 -12.13 -42.05
N LEU A 242 0.37 -12.93 -41.07
CA LEU A 242 -0.41 -13.18 -39.87
C LEU A 242 -0.54 -11.88 -39.05
N VAL A 243 -1.73 -11.70 -38.45
CA VAL A 243 -1.94 -10.71 -37.39
C VAL A 243 -2.08 -11.46 -36.09
N VAL A 244 -1.07 -11.33 -35.22
CA VAL A 244 -1.02 -12.02 -33.93
C VAL A 244 -1.23 -11.00 -32.82
N ARG A 245 -2.29 -11.16 -32.03
CA ARG A 245 -2.55 -10.27 -30.88
C ARG A 245 -1.88 -10.80 -29.64
N ILE A 246 -1.27 -9.89 -28.90
CA ILE A 246 -0.42 -10.17 -27.75
C ILE A 246 -0.89 -9.33 -26.57
N LYS A 247 -0.95 -9.96 -25.41
CA LYS A 247 -1.17 -9.29 -24.13
C LYS A 247 0.17 -9.12 -23.43
N PRO A 248 0.67 -7.88 -23.22
CA PRO A 248 1.89 -7.64 -22.47
C PRO A 248 1.76 -8.11 -21.01
N TYR A 249 2.87 -8.61 -20.45
CA TYR A 249 2.92 -8.97 -19.02
C TYR A 249 2.94 -7.75 -18.12
N VAL A 250 3.58 -6.67 -18.58
CA VAL A 250 3.60 -5.39 -17.88
C VAL A 250 2.28 -4.68 -18.14
N ASN A 251 1.53 -4.39 -17.07
CA ASN A 251 0.41 -3.47 -17.15
C ASN A 251 0.95 -2.04 -17.12
N THR A 252 0.90 -1.36 -18.26
CA THR A 252 1.42 0.00 -18.42
C THR A 252 0.71 1.05 -17.57
N ASN A 253 -0.42 0.75 -16.90
CA ASN A 253 -1.16 1.73 -16.09
C ASN A 253 -0.74 1.76 -14.60
N THR A 254 0.00 0.75 -14.13
CA THR A 254 0.25 0.58 -12.68
C THR A 254 1.74 0.66 -12.30
N VAL A 255 2.60 1.03 -13.25
CA VAL A 255 4.04 1.00 -13.05
C VAL A 255 4.48 2.22 -12.27
N ARG A 256 5.30 2.02 -11.23
CA ARG A 256 5.95 3.11 -10.49
C ARG A 256 7.46 3.06 -10.62
N GLU A 257 8.02 1.87 -10.61
CA GLU A 257 9.45 1.64 -10.53
C GLU A 257 9.90 1.01 -11.83
N VAL A 258 10.88 1.63 -12.48
CA VAL A 258 11.39 1.20 -13.78
C VAL A 258 12.90 1.18 -13.77
N LEU A 259 13.44 0.47 -14.75
CA LEU A 259 14.86 0.43 -15.04
C LEU A 259 15.06 0.90 -16.47
N VAL A 260 15.85 1.95 -16.63
CA VAL A 260 16.33 2.39 -17.93
C VAL A 260 17.61 1.63 -18.23
N VAL A 261 17.68 0.98 -19.38
CA VAL A 261 18.86 0.22 -19.82
C VAL A 261 19.35 0.80 -21.12
N ARG A 262 20.64 1.15 -21.12
CA ARG A 262 21.31 1.80 -22.24
C ARG A 262 21.21 0.95 -23.52
N LYS A 263 20.82 1.56 -24.63
CA LYS A 263 20.84 0.92 -25.95
C LYS A 263 22.27 0.51 -26.35
N LYS A 264 22.39 -0.41 -27.31
CA LYS A 264 23.70 -0.92 -27.74
C LYS A 264 24.49 0.10 -28.55
#